data_AF-A0A441TST6-F1
#
_entry.id   AF-A0A441TST6-F1
#
_cell.length_a   1.000
_cell.length_b   1.000
_cell.length_c   1.000
_cell.angle_alpha   90.00
_cell.angle_beta   90.00
_cell.angle_gamma   90.00
#
_symmetry.space_group_name_H-M   'P 1'
#
loop_
_entity.id
_entity.type
_entity.pdbx_description
1 polymer ?
#
loop_
_entity_poly.entity_id
_entity_poly.type
_entity_poly.pdbx_seq_one_letter_code
_entity_poly.pdbx_strand_id
1 'polypeptide(L)'
;MKKVGFLALAGGIGYIIALYLPELPGLMGTVTFTGTVAAMAGAAVGIPISEKKSTRLYLGVAVLCVAVFILGLALYRGVAQGEPGAGAAFFAYLSTAVMFFPIGLLVEVTGIRIWGD
;
A
#
# COMPACT_ATOMS: atom_id res chain seq x y z
N MET A 1 17.12 -10.61 10.07
CA MET A 1 17.45 -10.28 8.66
C MET A 1 16.26 -10.46 7.71
N LYS A 2 15.48 -11.55 7.78
CA LYS A 2 14.31 -11.77 6.89
C LYS A 2 13.24 -10.65 6.94
N LYS A 3 12.86 -10.16 8.13
CA LYS A 3 11.84 -9.09 8.31
C LYS A 3 12.21 -7.76 7.64
N VAL A 4 13.50 -7.39 7.66
CA VAL A 4 14.00 -6.16 6.99
C VAL A 4 13.97 -6.32 5.47
N GLY A 5 14.18 -7.55 4.95
CA GLY A 5 14.09 -7.85 3.52
C GLY A 5 12.68 -7.72 2.95
N PHE A 6 11.66 -8.15 3.69
CA PHE A 6 10.27 -8.00 3.24
C PHE A 6 9.76 -6.56 3.31
N LEU A 7 10.21 -5.77 4.29
CA LEU A 7 10.02 -4.32 4.33
C LEU A 7 10.60 -3.61 3.10
N ALA A 8 11.83 -3.94 2.72
CA ALA A 8 12.46 -3.39 1.53
C ALA A 8 11.74 -3.83 0.23
N LEU A 9 11.28 -5.08 0.18
CA LEU A 9 10.52 -5.61 -0.96
C LEU A 9 9.14 -4.95 -1.08
N ALA A 10 8.45 -4.73 0.03
CA ALA A 10 7.19 -3.98 0.06
C ALA A 10 7.38 -2.53 -0.41
N GLY A 11 8.45 -1.87 0.03
CA GLY A 11 8.84 -0.55 -0.48
C GLY A 11 9.10 -0.56 -1.98
N GLY A 12 9.87 -1.53 -2.49
CA GLY A 12 10.15 -1.67 -3.92
C GLY A 12 8.89 -1.92 -4.76
N ILE A 13 7.97 -2.78 -4.30
CA ILE A 13 6.68 -3.00 -4.96
C ILE A 13 5.86 -1.72 -4.94
N GLY A 14 5.81 -1.00 -3.81
CA GLY A 14 5.14 0.29 -3.70
C GLY A 14 5.74 1.35 -4.64
N TYR A 15 7.05 1.38 -4.83
CA TYR A 15 7.67 2.27 -5.80
C TYR A 15 7.23 1.94 -7.23
N ILE A 16 7.30 0.66 -7.62
CA ILE A 16 6.94 0.20 -8.97
C ILE A 16 5.48 0.49 -9.28
N ILE A 17 4.54 0.14 -8.38
CA ILE A 17 3.11 0.34 -8.63
C ILE A 17 2.79 1.84 -8.75
N ALA A 18 3.47 2.71 -7.99
CA ALA A 18 3.26 4.15 -8.09
C ALA A 18 3.65 4.74 -9.46
N LEU A 19 4.61 4.13 -10.16
CA LEU A 19 4.97 4.53 -11.53
C LEU A 19 3.88 4.24 -12.57
N TYR A 20 2.92 3.36 -12.25
CA TYR A 20 1.79 3.04 -13.13
C TYR A 20 0.51 3.82 -12.77
N LEU A 21 0.55 4.70 -11.78
CA LEU A 21 -0.59 5.56 -11.45
C LEU A 21 -0.77 6.68 -12.48
N PRO A 22 -2.02 7.15 -12.68
CA PRO A 22 -2.28 8.36 -13.45
C PRO A 22 -1.42 9.55 -12.98
N GLU A 23 -0.84 10.27 -13.93
CA GLU A 23 0.05 11.39 -13.64
C GLU A 23 -0.70 12.58 -13.03
N LEU A 24 -0.17 13.06 -11.91
CA LEU A 24 -0.56 14.33 -11.27
C LEU A 24 0.58 15.35 -11.47
N PRO A 25 0.41 16.36 -12.33
CA PRO A 25 1.46 17.34 -12.63
C PRO A 25 2.03 17.97 -11.35
N GLY A 26 3.35 17.88 -11.17
CA GLY A 26 4.05 18.44 -10.01
C GLY A 26 3.93 17.66 -8.69
N LEU A 27 3.17 16.56 -8.65
CA LEU A 27 2.94 15.78 -7.43
C LEU A 27 3.47 14.35 -7.48
N MET A 28 3.87 13.86 -8.66
CA MET A 28 4.31 12.47 -8.86
C MET A 28 5.43 12.04 -7.93
N GLY A 29 6.46 12.87 -7.71
CA GLY A 29 7.54 12.54 -6.77
C GLY A 29 7.03 12.29 -5.34
N THR A 30 6.10 13.11 -4.88
CA THR A 30 5.50 12.98 -3.54
C THR A 30 4.53 11.80 -3.47
N VAL A 31 3.77 11.53 -4.53
CA VAL A 31 2.88 10.35 -4.62
C VAL A 31 3.69 9.06 -4.56
N THR A 32 4.77 8.95 -5.35
CA THR A 32 5.66 7.79 -5.33
C THR A 32 6.29 7.60 -3.96
N PHE A 33 6.78 8.67 -3.34
CA PHE A 33 7.34 8.61 -1.98
C PHE A 33 6.29 8.15 -0.96
N THR A 34 5.10 8.75 -0.99
CA THR A 34 3.99 8.42 -0.07
C THR A 34 3.55 6.96 -0.24
N GLY A 35 3.40 6.48 -1.47
CA GLY A 35 3.05 5.08 -1.75
C GLY A 35 4.11 4.09 -1.30
N THR A 36 5.38 4.42 -1.50
CA THR A 36 6.52 3.61 -1.04
C THR A 36 6.53 3.49 0.49
N VAL A 37 6.43 4.62 1.20
CA VAL A 37 6.42 4.65 2.66
C VAL A 37 5.18 3.96 3.23
N ALA A 38 4.01 4.17 2.62
CA ALA A 38 2.78 3.51 3.03
C ALA A 38 2.85 1.99 2.86
N ALA A 39 3.43 1.49 1.77
CA ALA A 39 3.67 0.06 1.60
C ALA A 39 4.64 -0.49 2.66
N MET A 40 5.71 0.23 2.99
CA MET A 40 6.60 -0.19 4.09
C MET A 40 5.86 -0.22 5.44
N ALA A 41 5.04 0.79 5.72
CA ALA A 41 4.23 0.84 6.94
C ALA A 41 3.22 -0.33 7.00
N GLY A 42 2.58 -0.65 5.88
CA GLY A 42 1.70 -1.80 5.75
C GLY A 42 2.41 -3.11 6.08
N ALA A 43 3.62 -3.30 5.52
CA ALA A 43 4.43 -4.47 5.79
C ALA A 43 4.83 -4.58 7.27
N ALA A 44 5.24 -3.47 7.89
CA ALA A 44 5.54 -3.45 9.33
C ALA A 44 4.35 -3.92 10.19
N VAL A 45 3.13 -3.49 9.84
CA VAL A 45 1.90 -3.92 10.54
C VAL A 45 1.54 -5.38 10.23
N GLY A 46 1.94 -5.90 9.07
CA GLY A 46 1.79 -7.30 8.70
C GLY A 46 2.62 -8.27 9.54
N ILE A 47 3.73 -7.82 10.17
CA ILE A 47 4.62 -8.67 10.99
C ILE A 47 3.85 -9.35 12.14
N PRO A 48 3.20 -8.65 13.07
CA PRO A 48 2.47 -9.30 14.16
C PRO A 48 1.26 -10.14 13.69
N ILE A 49 0.70 -9.82 12.52
CA ILE A 49 -0.41 -10.58 11.90
C ILE A 49 0.12 -11.92 11.38
N SER A 50 1.30 -11.92 10.76
CA SER A 50 1.96 -13.11 10.23
C SER A 50 2.36 -14.12 11.32
N GLU A 51 2.56 -13.69 12.56
CA GLU A 51 2.93 -14.56 13.68
C GLU A 51 1.76 -15.37 14.25
N LYS A 52 0.50 -14.96 14.00
CA LYS A 52 -0.70 -15.61 14.58
C LYS A 52 -1.12 -16.91 13.91
N LYS A 53 -0.47 -17.33 12.80
CA LYS A 53 -0.73 -18.57 12.02
C LYS A 53 -2.23 -18.92 11.79
N SER A 54 -3.12 -17.92 11.74
CA SER A 54 -4.57 -18.14 11.63
C SER A 54 -5.07 -17.89 10.20
N THR A 55 -5.45 -18.96 9.50
CA THR A 55 -5.96 -18.89 8.11
C THR A 55 -7.18 -17.99 7.97
N ARG A 56 -8.09 -17.98 8.95
CA ARG A 56 -9.29 -17.12 8.93
C ARG A 56 -8.94 -15.64 9.07
N LEU A 57 -7.97 -15.33 9.94
CA LEU A 57 -7.47 -13.96 10.12
C LEU A 57 -6.82 -13.46 8.83
N TYR A 58 -6.00 -14.28 8.17
CA TYR A 58 -5.37 -13.90 6.90
C TYR A 58 -6.39 -13.68 5.77
N LEU A 59 -7.39 -14.57 5.65
CA LEU A 59 -8.46 -14.39 4.68
C LEU A 59 -9.24 -13.10 4.93
N GLY A 60 -9.60 -12.81 6.18
CA GLY A 60 -10.29 -11.57 6.54
C GLY A 60 -9.45 -10.33 6.24
N VAL A 61 -8.17 -10.35 6.59
CA VAL A 61 -7.21 -9.28 6.29
C VAL A 61 -7.03 -9.09 4.79
N ALA A 62 -6.95 -10.17 4.02
CA ALA A 62 -6.78 -10.10 2.57
C ALA A 62 -8.01 -9.48 1.88
N VAL A 63 -9.21 -9.91 2.26
CA VAL A 63 -10.47 -9.32 1.75
C VAL A 63 -10.55 -7.84 2.11
N LEU A 64 -10.23 -7.49 3.36
CA LEU A 64 -10.21 -6.09 3.80
C LEU A 64 -9.20 -5.26 2.99
N CYS A 65 -8.00 -5.79 2.78
CA CYS A 65 -6.95 -5.12 2.02
C CYS A 65 -7.37 -4.86 0.57
N VAL A 66 -8.04 -5.81 -0.09
CA VAL A 66 -8.57 -5.62 -1.44
C VAL A 66 -9.65 -4.53 -1.46
N ALA A 67 -10.59 -4.55 -0.52
CA ALA A 67 -11.64 -3.54 -0.45
C ALA A 67 -11.06 -2.12 -0.25
N VAL A 68 -10.10 -1.98 0.67
CA VAL A 68 -9.42 -0.71 0.98
C VAL A 68 -8.58 -0.24 -0.22
N PHE A 69 -7.89 -1.14 -0.91
CA PHE A 69 -7.14 -0.83 -2.13
C PHE A 69 -8.07 -0.27 -3.23
N ILE A 70 -9.19 -0.94 -3.51
CA ILE A 70 -10.16 -0.52 -4.53
C ILE A 70 -10.71 0.87 -4.19
N LEU A 71 -11.07 1.11 -2.93
CA LEU A 71 -11.56 2.41 -2.46
C LEU A 71 -10.50 3.51 -2.65
N GLY A 72 -9.26 3.26 -2.24
CA GLY A 72 -8.14 4.20 -2.41
C GLY A 72 -7.88 4.53 -3.88
N LEU A 73 -7.92 3.53 -4.76
CA LEU A 73 -7.76 3.72 -6.21
C LEU A 73 -8.88 4.55 -6.82
N ALA A 74 -10.13 4.32 -6.40
CA ALA A 74 -11.28 5.09 -6.88
C ALA A 74 -11.17 6.58 -6.47
N LEU A 75 -10.80 6.84 -5.22
CA LEU A 75 -10.56 8.20 -4.70
C LEU A 75 -9.40 8.88 -5.45
N TYR A 76 -8.29 8.19 -5.65
CA TYR A 76 -7.13 8.73 -6.38
C TYR A 76 -7.49 9.11 -7.82
N ARG A 77 -8.26 8.26 -8.51
CA ARG A 77 -8.73 8.54 -9.88
C ARG A 77 -9.67 9.72 -9.94
N GLY A 78 -10.57 9.88 -8.97
CA GLY A 78 -11.43 11.06 -8.88
C GLY A 78 -10.62 12.36 -8.81
N VAL A 79 -9.57 12.37 -7.99
CA VAL A 79 -8.64 13.51 -7.87
C VAL A 79 -7.89 13.76 -9.19
N ALA A 80 -7.29 12.72 -9.77
CA ALA A 80 -6.53 12.82 -11.02
C ALA A 80 -7.37 13.28 -12.22
N GLN A 81 -8.69 13.11 -12.17
CA GLN A 81 -9.62 13.52 -13.23
C GLN A 81 -10.11 14.97 -13.12
N GLY A 82 -9.62 15.75 -12.14
CA GLY A 82 -9.75 17.22 -12.17
C GLY A 82 -10.37 17.88 -10.96
N GLU A 83 -10.13 17.39 -9.74
CA GLU A 83 -10.53 18.15 -8.54
C GLU A 83 -9.67 19.43 -8.38
N PRO A 84 -10.27 20.63 -8.32
CA PRO A 84 -9.51 21.87 -8.17
C PRO A 84 -9.12 22.13 -6.70
N GLY A 85 -7.85 22.48 -6.48
CA GLY A 85 -7.37 23.14 -5.24
C GLY A 85 -6.44 22.32 -4.34
N ALA A 86 -5.88 22.96 -3.31
CA ALA A 86 -4.93 22.36 -2.37
C ALA A 86 -5.47 21.14 -1.61
N GLY A 87 -6.80 21.02 -1.48
CA GLY A 87 -7.46 19.83 -0.93
C GLY A 87 -7.22 18.59 -1.80
N ALA A 88 -7.19 18.74 -3.13
CA ALA A 88 -6.97 17.65 -4.07
C ALA A 88 -5.59 16.99 -3.87
N ALA A 89 -4.54 17.77 -3.61
CA ALA A 89 -3.21 17.23 -3.33
C ALA A 89 -3.18 16.41 -2.03
N PHE A 90 -3.83 16.89 -0.97
CA PHE A 90 -3.97 16.15 0.29
C PHE A 90 -4.78 14.85 0.09
N PHE A 91 -5.89 14.92 -0.64
CA PHE A 91 -6.69 13.73 -0.97
C PHE A 91 -5.93 12.74 -1.87
N ALA A 92 -5.07 13.21 -2.79
CA ALA A 92 -4.17 12.35 -3.56
C ALA A 92 -3.19 11.61 -2.65
N TYR A 93 -2.59 12.29 -1.67
CA TYR A 93 -1.67 11.65 -0.72
C TYR A 93 -2.37 10.64 0.18
N LEU A 94 -3.54 11.01 0.71
CA LEU A 94 -4.34 10.13 1.55
C LEU A 94 -4.80 8.89 0.78
N SER A 95 -5.35 9.07 -0.42
CA SER A 95 -5.77 7.96 -1.28
C SER A 95 -4.61 7.07 -1.71
N THR A 96 -3.43 7.66 -1.97
CA THR A 96 -2.19 6.90 -2.21
C THR A 96 -1.80 6.07 -0.99
N ALA A 97 -1.80 6.64 0.21
CA ALA A 97 -1.47 5.90 1.43
C ALA A 97 -2.47 4.75 1.68
N VAL A 98 -3.77 5.03 1.53
CA VAL A 98 -4.86 4.05 1.67
C VAL A 98 -4.74 2.93 0.64
N MET A 99 -4.32 3.23 -0.58
CA MET A 99 -4.13 2.24 -1.64
C MET A 99 -2.88 1.38 -1.39
N PHE A 100 -1.76 1.96 -0.96
CA PHE A 100 -0.47 1.26 -0.90
C PHE A 100 -0.22 0.52 0.42
N PHE A 101 -0.80 0.98 1.52
CA PHE A 101 -0.68 0.31 2.81
C PHE A 101 -1.19 -1.16 2.78
N PRO A 102 -2.36 -1.47 2.20
CA PRO A 102 -2.82 -2.85 2.03
C PRO A 102 -1.85 -3.74 1.25
N ILE A 103 -1.17 -3.19 0.23
CA ILE A 103 -0.23 -3.94 -0.60
C ILE A 103 0.94 -4.41 0.24
N GLY A 104 1.54 -3.49 1.00
CA GLY A 104 2.63 -3.81 1.91
C GLY A 104 2.24 -4.86 2.96
N LEU A 105 1.04 -4.71 3.52
CA LEU A 105 0.53 -5.64 4.52
C LEU A 105 0.34 -7.05 3.95
N LEU A 106 -0.19 -7.15 2.72
CA LEU A 106 -0.31 -8.42 2.00
C LEU A 106 1.05 -9.03 1.68
N VAL A 107 2.03 -8.23 1.23
CA VAL A 107 3.39 -8.70 0.95
C VAL A 107 4.02 -9.35 2.17
N GLU A 108 3.91 -8.74 3.35
CA GLU A 108 4.46 -9.32 4.58
C GLU A 108 3.70 -10.59 5.00
N VAL A 109 2.36 -10.51 5.03
CA VAL A 109 1.50 -11.60 5.47
C VAL A 109 1.65 -12.85 4.60
N THR A 110 1.84 -12.67 3.29
CA THR A 110 2.06 -13.77 2.36
C THR A 110 3.53 -14.22 2.31
N GLY A 111 4.47 -13.26 2.33
CA GLY A 111 5.91 -13.52 2.26
C GLY A 111 6.43 -14.32 3.45
N ILE A 112 6.06 -13.95 4.68
CA ILE A 112 6.46 -14.70 5.87
C ILE A 112 5.85 -16.11 5.86
N ARG A 113 4.63 -16.28 5.36
CA ARG A 113 3.95 -17.59 5.37
C ARG A 113 4.56 -18.59 4.37
N ILE A 114 5.11 -18.11 3.25
CA ILE A 114 5.69 -18.97 2.21
C ILE A 114 7.17 -19.31 2.51
N TRP A 115 7.92 -18.42 3.17
CA TRP A 115 9.38 -18.54 3.37
C TRP A 115 9.82 -18.65 4.84
N GLY A 116 8.86 -18.68 5.76
CA GLY A 116 9.05 -18.72 7.22
C GLY A 116 8.70 -20.05 7.89
N ASP A 117 8.12 -21.00 7.14
CA ASP A 117 8.09 -22.42 7.49
C ASP A 117 9.31 -23.14 6.88
#